data_AF-A0A0P8W3M6-F1
#
_entry.id   AF-A0A0P8W3M6-F1
#
_cell.length_a   1.000
_cell.length_b   1.000
_cell.length_c   1.000
_cell.angle_alpha   90.00
_cell.angle_beta   90.00
_cell.angle_gamma   90.00
#
_symmetry.space_group_name_H-M   'P 1'
#
loop_
_entity.id
_entity.type
_entity.pdbx_description
1 polymer ?
#
loop_
_entity_poly.entity_id
_entity_poly.type
_entity_poly.pdbx_seq_one_letter_code
_entity_poly.pdbx_strand_id
1 'polypeptide(L)' 'MYFYNSKIGLMQINLDKVTNRFILIINNVCYGTYHSAKATADDVYIHTTSCDEWDMLDGEVYNVPDDINGWVKKLY' A
#
# COMPACT_ATOMS: atom_id res chain seq x y z
N MET A 1 3.69 -8.50 7.32
CA MET A 1 3.69 -8.15 5.89
C MET A 1 2.26 -8.25 5.40
N TYR A 2 1.82 -7.24 4.66
CA TYR A 2 0.46 -7.14 4.11
C TYR A 2 0.51 -7.09 2.59
N PHE A 3 -0.47 -7.69 1.94
CA PHE A 3 -0.55 -7.77 0.49
C PHE A 3 -1.92 -7.32 -0.03
N TYR A 4 -1.89 -6.63 -1.16
CA TYR A 4 -3.07 -6.23 -1.91
C TYR A 4 -2.82 -6.40 -3.40
N ASN A 5 -3.68 -7.18 -4.06
CA ASN A 5 -3.67 -7.31 -5.52
C ASN A 5 -4.50 -6.16 -6.09
N SER A 6 -3.81 -5.13 -6.58
CA SER A 6 -4.42 -3.94 -7.16
C SER A 6 -4.57 -4.07 -8.67
N LYS A 7 -5.25 -3.09 -9.30
CA LYS A 7 -5.40 -3.00 -10.76
C LYS A 7 -4.07 -2.82 -11.50
N ILE A 8 -3.04 -2.29 -10.83
CA ILE A 8 -1.71 -2.05 -11.41
C ILE A 8 -0.66 -3.08 -10.99
N GLY A 9 -1.04 -4.10 -10.21
CA GLY A 9 -0.14 -5.15 -9.75
C GLY A 9 -0.13 -5.33 -8.23
N LEU A 10 0.88 -6.07 -7.76
CA LEU A 10 1.00 -6.43 -6.35
C LEU A 10 1.53 -5.24 -5.54
N MET A 11 0.75 -4.84 -4.54
CA MET A 11 1.16 -3.90 -3.51
C MET A 11 1.53 -4.65 -2.23
N GLN A 12 2.57 -4.18 -1.57
CA GLN A 12 3.07 -4.76 -0.33
C GLN A 12 3.32 -3.68 0.71
N ILE A 13 2.92 -3.95 1.95
CA ILE A 13 3.30 -3.14 3.10
C ILE A 13 4.23 -3.97 3.99
N ASN A 14 5.47 -3.51 4.09
CA ASN A 14 6.54 -4.15 4.83
C ASN A 14 7.02 -3.25 5.97
N LEU A 15 7.39 -3.85 7.10
CA LEU A 15 8.14 -3.13 8.14
C LEU A 15 9.62 -3.18 7.76
N ASP A 16 10.20 -2.03 7.44
CA ASP A 16 11.64 -1.88 7.35
C ASP A 16 12.24 -1.94 8.76
N LYS A 17 13.03 -2.98 9.01
CA LYS A 17 13.65 -3.22 10.32
C LYS A 17 14.81 -2.28 10.63
N VAL A 18 15.38 -1.62 9.62
CA VAL A 18 16.50 -0.67 9.81
C VAL A 18 15.96 0.67 10.29
N THR A 19 14.92 1.18 9.63
CA THR A 19 14.31 2.48 9.97
C THR A 19 13.14 2.39 10.95
N ASN A 20 12.64 1.18 11.21
CA ASN A 20 11.42 0.92 11.97
C ASN A 20 10.19 1.66 11.41
N ARG A 21 10.14 1.84 10.08
CA ARG A 21 9.03 2.45 9.35
C ARG A 21 8.36 1.43 8.45
N PHE A 22 7.10 1.65 8.13
CA PHE A 22 6.39 0.86 7.13
C PHE A 22 6.68 1.42 5.74
N ILE A 23 6.93 0.55 4.77
CA ILE A 23 7.20 0.94 3.39
C ILE A 23 6.13 0.39 2.47
N LEU A 24 5.70 1.21 1.51
CA LEU A 24 4.83 0.81 0.41
C LEU A 24 5.69 0.38 -0.77
N ILE A 25 5.54 -0.86 -1.21
CA ILE A 25 6.18 -1.39 -2.41
C ILE A 25 5.10 -1.71 -3.43
N ILE A 26 5.21 -1.14 -4.63
CA ILE A 26 4.33 -1.42 -5.77
C ILE A 26 5.23 -1.89 -6.91
N ASN A 27 4.97 -3.07 -7.47
CA ASN A 27 5.78 -3.64 -8.56
C ASN A 27 7.31 -3.59 -8.29
N ASN A 28 7.71 -3.96 -7.07
CA ASN A 28 9.10 -3.97 -6.57
C ASN A 28 9.77 -2.59 -6.43
N VAL A 29 9.03 -1.49 -6.55
CA VAL A 29 9.53 -0.12 -6.32
C VAL A 29 8.97 0.41 -5.01
N CYS A 30 9.82 1.03 -4.18
CA CYS A 30 9.41 1.68 -2.93
C CYS A 30 8.91 3.09 -3.24
N TYR A 31 7.65 3.38 -2.91
CA TYR A 31 7.00 4.67 -3.21
C TYR A 31 6.82 5.55 -1.98
N GLY A 32 6.83 4.98 -0.76
CA GLY A 32 6.60 5.77 0.44
C GLY A 32 7.08 5.11 1.73
N THR A 33 7.32 5.93 2.75
CA THR A 33 7.67 5.47 4.11
C THR A 33 6.78 6.11 5.18
N TYR A 34 6.25 5.27 6.05
CA TYR A 34 5.11 5.58 6.92
C TYR A 34 5.39 5.20 8.37
N HIS A 35 4.69 5.86 9.28
CA HIS A 35 4.80 5.58 10.72
C HIS A 35 3.95 4.37 11.15
N SER A 36 2.99 3.91 10.33
CA SER A 36 2.16 2.75 10.59
C SER A 36 1.70 2.09 9.29
N ALA A 37 1.39 0.78 9.33
CA ALA A 37 0.81 0.08 8.18
C ALA A 37 -0.56 0.65 7.79
N LYS A 38 -1.33 1.14 8.78
CA LYS A 38 -2.61 1.79 8.54
C LYS A 38 -2.44 3.05 7.69
N ALA A 39 -1.51 3.93 8.05
CA ALA A 39 -1.24 5.13 7.25
C ALA A 39 -0.82 4.80 5.82
N THR A 40 -0.12 3.69 5.60
CA THR A 40 0.20 3.21 4.25
C THR A 40 -1.03 2.74 3.48
N ALA A 41 -1.94 2.00 4.13
CA ALA A 41 -3.19 1.57 3.50
C ALA A 41 -4.13 2.76 3.23
N ASP A 42 -4.18 3.75 4.12
CA ASP A 42 -4.97 4.96 3.95
C ASP A 42 -4.51 5.73 2.69
N ASP A 43 -3.21 5.91 2.48
CA ASP A 43 -2.63 6.53 1.27
C ASP A 43 -3.01 5.77 -0.02
N VAL A 44 -3.02 4.44 0.02
CA VAL A 44 -3.46 3.61 -1.11
C VAL A 44 -4.95 3.81 -1.38
N TYR A 45 -5.78 3.86 -0.33
CA TYR A 45 -7.22 4.09 -0.46
C TYR A 45 -7.55 5.45 -1.08
N ILE A 46 -6.85 6.51 -0.66
CA ILE A 46 -7.08 7.87 -1.17
C ILE A 46 -6.27 8.20 -2.43
N HIS A 47 -5.53 7.24 -3.00
CA HIS A 47 -4.76 7.41 -4.23
C HIS A 47 -3.71 8.55 -4.16
N THR A 48 -2.97 8.63 -3.04
CA THR A 48 -1.88 9.60 -2.84
C THR A 48 -0.55 8.92 -2.51
N THR A 49 -0.23 7.86 -3.23
CA THR A 49 0.91 6.97 -2.96
C THR A 49 2.24 7.47 -3.54
N SER A 50 2.23 8.56 -4.33
CA SER A 50 3.34 9.01 -5.18
C SER A 50 3.68 8.06 -6.34
N CYS A 51 2.82 7.06 -6.58
CA CYS A 51 2.88 6.22 -7.78
C CYS A 51 1.85 6.75 -8.77
N ASP A 52 2.28 7.52 -9.77
CA ASP A 52 1.39 8.13 -10.76
C ASP A 52 0.43 7.12 -11.42
N GLU A 53 0.90 5.89 -11.70
CA GLU A 53 0.08 4.82 -12.27
C GLU A 53 -1.10 4.41 -11.38
N TRP A 54 -0.93 4.48 -10.06
CA TRP A 54 -2.01 4.25 -9.10
C TRP A 54 -2.83 5.52 -8.91
N ASP A 55 -2.17 6.63 -8.62
CA ASP A 55 -2.81 7.86 -8.16
C ASP A 55 -3.73 8.46 -9.25
N MET A 56 -3.42 8.25 -10.53
CA MET A 56 -4.29 8.64 -11.66
C MET A 56 -5.59 7.84 -11.77
N LEU A 57 -5.71 6.71 -11.07
CA LEU A 57 -6.91 5.87 -11.06
C LEU A 57 -7.94 6.28 -10.00
N ASP A 58 -7.71 7.40 -9.30
CA ASP A 58 -8.66 7.94 -8.33
C ASP A 58 -10.04 8.14 -8.95
N GLY A 59 -11.07 7.67 -8.25
CA GLY A 59 -12.45 7.63 -8.74
C GLY A 59 -12.78 6.56 -9.80
N GLU A 60 -11.78 5.80 -10.31
CA GLU A 60 -11.99 4.73 -11.30
C GLU A 60 -11.93 3.32 -10.72
N VAL A 61 -11.25 3.13 -9.59
CA VAL A 61 -11.10 1.81 -8.94
C VAL A 61 -12.09 1.68 -7.79
N TYR A 62 -13.05 0.78 -7.95
CA TYR A 62 -13.99 0.43 -6.90
C TYR A 62 -13.46 -0.74 -6.06
N ASN A 63 -13.82 -0.78 -4.77
CA ASN A 63 -13.38 -1.81 -3.81
C ASN A 63 -11.89 -1.77 -3.45
N VAL A 64 -11.27 -0.59 -3.45
CA VAL A 64 -9.98 -0.41 -2.76
C VAL A 64 -10.22 -0.61 -1.26
N PRO A 65 -9.39 -1.41 -0.55
CA PRO A 65 -9.49 -1.57 0.89
C PRO A 65 -9.41 -0.21 1.59
N ASP A 66 -10.43 0.14 2.36
CA ASP A 66 -10.50 1.36 3.17
C ASP A 66 -9.74 1.23 4.49
N ASP A 67 -9.26 0.03 4.81
CA ASP A 67 -8.43 -0.24 5.96
C ASP A 67 -7.39 -1.34 5.71
N ILE A 68 -6.50 -1.53 6.70
CA ILE A 68 -5.46 -2.54 6.67
C ILE A 68 -6.00 -3.98 6.82
N ASN A 69 -7.23 -4.17 7.30
CA ASN A 69 -7.84 -5.50 7.48
C ASN A 69 -8.31 -6.08 6.16
N GLY A 70 -8.59 -5.24 5.16
CA GLY A 70 -8.84 -5.68 3.78
C GLY A 70 -7.59 -6.22 3.05
N TRP A 71 -6.40 -6.09 3.64
CA TRP A 71 -5.16 -6.64 3.09
C TRP A 71 -4.91 -8.05 3.59
N VAL A 72 -4.38 -8.91 2.71
CA VAL A 72 -3.97 -10.27 3.11
C VAL A 72 -2.74 -10.17 4.01
N LYS A 73 -2.92 -10.50 5.29
CA LYS A 73 -1.84 -10.55 6.27
C LYS A 73 -1.12 -11.89 6.19
N LYS A 74 0.19 -11.87 5.91
CA LYS A 74 1.02 -13.06 6.07
C LYS A 74 1.54 -13.13 7.52
N LEU A 75 1.01 -14.09 8.26
CA LEU A 75 1.52 -14.51 9.57
C LEU A 75 2.67 -15.49 9.30
N TYR A 76 3.82 -15.24 9.90
CA TYR A 76 4.96 -16.15 9.93
C TYR A 76 5.05 -16.78 11.32
#